data_AF-A0A2G9S8W3-F1
#
_entry.id   AF-A0A2G9S8W3-F1
#
_cell.length_a   1.000
_cell.length_b   1.000
_cell.length_c   1.000
_cell.angle_alpha   90.00
_cell.angle_beta   90.00
_cell.angle_gamma   90.00
#
_symmetry.space_group_name_H-M   'P 1'
#
loop_
_entity.id
_entity.type
_entity.pdbx_description
1 polymer ?
#
loop_
_entity_poly.entity_id
_entity_poly.type
_entity_poly.pdbx_seq_one_letter_code
_entity_poly.pdbx_strand_id
1 'polypeptide(L)'
;MQVSNINDVKIYNLSCGKSLPEWLSDRKKRALQKKDVDVRRRIELIQDFDMPTVSTNIRVSRDGQYIMAAGTYKPRIRCYDTYQLSLKFERCLDADVVKFDILSEDYSKVLYFVSVN
;
A
#
# COMPACT_ATOMS: atom_id res chain seq x y z
N MET A 1 -12.99 6.90 -6.99
CA MET A 1 -13.74 5.64 -6.99
C MET A 1 -14.20 5.32 -8.40
N GLN A 2 -13.79 4.17 -8.92
CA GLN A 2 -14.27 3.64 -10.20
C GLN A 2 -15.18 2.45 -9.93
N VAL A 3 -16.28 2.35 -10.67
CA VAL A 3 -17.21 1.22 -10.58
C VAL A 3 -17.15 0.45 -11.89
N SER A 4 -16.92 -0.85 -11.82
CA SER A 4 -17.09 -1.76 -12.95
C SER A 4 -18.24 -2.72 -12.67
N ASN A 5 -18.96 -3.13 -13.72
CA ASN A 5 -20.01 -4.12 -13.63
C ASN A 5 -19.63 -5.28 -14.56
N ILE A 6 -19.34 -6.44 -13.98
CA ILE A 6 -19.01 -7.67 -14.72
C ILE A 6 -19.99 -8.73 -14.23
N ASN A 7 -20.68 -9.39 -15.16
CA ASN A 7 -21.67 -10.43 -14.85
C ASN A 7 -22.74 -9.98 -13.83
N ASP A 8 -23.22 -8.75 -13.96
CA ASP A 8 -24.21 -8.13 -13.07
C ASP A 8 -23.75 -7.97 -11.59
N VAL A 9 -22.43 -8.06 -11.35
CA VAL A 9 -21.80 -7.81 -10.05
C VAL A 9 -21.03 -6.49 -10.11
N LYS A 10 -21.37 -5.58 -9.20
CA LYS A 10 -20.69 -4.28 -9.06
C LYS A 10 -19.38 -4.45 -8.29
N ILE A 11 -18.27 -4.09 -8.92
CA ILE A 11 -16.93 -4.06 -8.34
C ILE A 11 -16.53 -2.59 -8.14
N TYR A 12 -16.10 -2.25 -6.92
CA TYR A 12 -15.71 -0.89 -6.56
C TYR A 12 -14.20 -0.81 -6.38
N ASN A 13 -13.53 -0.10 -7.27
CA ASN A 13 -12.13 0.24 -7.10
C ASN A 13 -12.03 1.61 -6.40
N LEU A 14 -11.72 1.56 -5.10
CA LEU A 14 -11.63 2.73 -4.24
C LEU A 14 -10.32 3.49 -4.41
N SER A 15 -9.22 2.79 -4.72
CA SER A 15 -7.88 3.36 -4.95
C SER A 15 -7.59 3.70 -6.42
N CYS A 16 -8.59 3.57 -7.31
CA CYS A 16 -8.46 3.95 -8.71
C CYS A 16 -8.14 5.45 -8.84
N GLY A 17 -7.04 5.77 -9.50
CA GLY A 17 -6.67 7.14 -9.86
C GLY A 17 -5.20 7.27 -10.22
N LYS A 18 -4.82 8.41 -10.78
CA LYS A 18 -3.41 8.74 -11.02
C LYS A 18 -2.76 9.09 -9.68
N SER A 19 -1.67 8.41 -9.33
CA SER A 19 -0.80 8.87 -8.23
C SER A 19 -0.18 10.20 -8.62
N LEU A 20 -0.21 11.17 -7.71
CA LEU A 20 0.53 12.40 -7.90
C LEU A 20 2.01 12.08 -7.73
N PRO A 21 2.90 12.54 -8.63
CA PRO A 21 4.31 12.25 -8.49
C PRO A 21 4.86 12.79 -7.17
N GLU A 22 5.71 12.01 -6.51
CA GLU A 22 6.25 12.35 -5.19
C GLU A 22 7.13 13.62 -5.24
N TRP A 23 7.85 13.82 -6.35
CA TRP A 23 8.69 14.99 -6.61
C TRP A 23 7.91 16.30 -6.82
N LEU A 24 6.57 16.25 -6.88
CA LEU A 24 5.75 17.43 -7.09
C LEU A 24 5.64 18.25 -5.79
N SER A 25 5.99 19.53 -5.84
CA SER A 25 5.90 20.41 -4.66
C SER A 25 4.46 20.59 -4.16
N ASP A 26 4.29 20.81 -2.86
CA ASP A 26 2.98 21.00 -2.23
C ASP A 26 2.16 22.12 -2.87
N ARG A 27 2.81 23.20 -3.29
CA ARG A 27 2.16 24.30 -4.00
C ARG A 27 1.55 23.83 -5.32
N LYS A 28 2.28 22.99 -6.09
CA LYS A 28 1.79 22.43 -7.35
C LYS A 28 0.71 21.37 -7.10
N LYS A 29 0.84 20.53 -6.06
CA LYS A 29 -0.21 19.58 -5.63
C LYS A 29 -1.53 20.29 -5.31
N ARG A 30 -1.48 21.36 -4.50
CA ARG A 30 -2.67 22.20 -4.18
C ARG A 30 -3.25 22.89 -5.41
N ALA A 31 -2.40 23.34 -6.34
CA ALA A 31 -2.87 23.95 -7.59
C ALA A 31 -3.59 22.94 -8.50
N LEU A 32 -3.10 21.70 -8.57
CA LEU A 32 -3.74 20.61 -9.30
C LEU A 32 -5.07 20.19 -8.67
N GLN A 33 -5.14 20.08 -7.34
CA GLN A 33 -6.40 19.82 -6.63
C GLN A 33 -7.49 20.87 -6.89
N LYS A 34 -7.11 22.12 -7.19
CA LYS A 34 -8.06 23.18 -7.57
C LYS A 34 -8.53 23.08 -9.02
N LYS A 35 -7.67 22.58 -9.92
CA LYS A 35 -7.94 22.51 -11.37
C LYS A 35 -8.65 21.22 -11.78
N ASP A 36 -8.30 20.10 -11.14
CA ASP A 36 -8.71 18.77 -11.56
C ASP A 36 -9.67 18.16 -10.53
N VAL A 37 -10.90 17.91 -10.96
CA VAL A 37 -11.97 17.35 -10.12
C VAL A 37 -11.65 15.91 -9.72
N ASP A 38 -10.94 15.16 -10.56
CA ASP A 38 -10.58 13.76 -10.27
C ASP A 38 -9.51 13.69 -9.18
N VAL A 39 -8.54 14.61 -9.20
CA VAL A 39 -7.55 14.76 -8.13
C VAL A 39 -8.21 15.21 -6.83
N ARG A 40 -9.19 16.12 -6.91
CA ARG A 40 -9.93 16.61 -5.75
C ARG A 40 -10.82 15.54 -5.11
N ARG A 41 -11.43 14.66 -5.91
CA ARG A 41 -12.30 13.57 -5.46
C ARG A 41 -11.54 12.26 -5.20
N ARG A 42 -10.20 12.29 -5.22
CA ARG A 42 -9.37 11.14 -4.91
C ARG A 42 -9.60 10.72 -3.46
N ILE A 43 -9.93 9.45 -3.28
CA ILE A 43 -10.12 8.83 -1.96
C ILE A 43 -8.86 8.02 -1.67
N GLU A 44 -8.18 8.32 -0.58
CA GLU A 44 -7.12 7.49 -0.01
C GLU A 44 -7.68 6.87 1.27
N LEU A 45 -7.77 5.54 1.30
CA LEU A 45 -8.30 4.81 2.45
C LEU A 45 -7.25 4.65 3.54
N ILE A 46 -6.02 4.29 3.14
CA ILE A 46 -4.86 4.14 4.00
C ILE A 46 -3.82 5.11 3.47
N GLN A 47 -3.29 5.94 4.35
CA GLN A 47 -2.27 6.92 4.02
C GLN A 47 -0.99 6.21 3.55
N ASP A 48 -0.41 6.70 2.45
CA ASP A 48 0.86 6.23 1.87
C ASP A 48 0.86 4.70 1.61
N PHE A 49 -0.30 4.17 1.21
CA PHE A 49 -0.48 2.76 0.85
C PHE A 49 0.01 2.47 -0.57
N ASP A 50 1.30 2.73 -0.80
CA ASP A 50 2.00 2.50 -2.05
C ASP A 50 3.36 1.80 -1.84
N MET A 51 4.06 1.54 -2.95
CA MET A 51 5.43 1.05 -2.93
C MET A 51 6.22 1.81 -4.01
N PRO A 52 7.48 2.20 -3.78
CA PRO A 52 8.24 3.01 -4.74
C PRO A 52 8.38 2.41 -6.14
N THR A 53 8.30 1.09 -6.26
CA THR A 53 8.39 0.39 -7.55
C THR A 53 7.29 -0.65 -7.68
N VAL A 54 7.44 -1.78 -7.02
CA VAL A 54 6.44 -2.86 -7.05
C VAL A 54 6.39 -3.55 -5.70
N SER A 55 5.19 -3.97 -5.32
CA SER A 55 5.00 -4.88 -4.20
C SER A 55 4.86 -6.32 -4.73
N THR A 56 5.51 -7.26 -4.05
CA THR A 56 5.51 -8.68 -4.46
C THR A 56 4.53 -9.51 -3.66
N ASN A 57 4.38 -9.19 -2.37
CA ASN A 57 3.56 -9.94 -1.44
C ASN A 57 2.81 -9.00 -0.51
N ILE A 58 1.57 -9.38 -0.18
CA ILE A 58 0.72 -8.68 0.80
C ILE A 58 0.09 -9.73 1.71
N ARG A 59 0.06 -9.46 3.01
CA ARG A 59 -0.63 -10.27 4.02
C ARG A 59 -1.37 -9.38 5.01
N VAL A 60 -2.48 -9.88 5.49
CA VAL A 60 -3.23 -9.26 6.59
C VAL A 60 -3.05 -10.16 7.80
N SER A 61 -2.82 -9.56 8.97
CA SER A 61 -2.79 -10.28 10.23
C SER A 61 -4.14 -10.94 10.52
N ARG A 62 -4.16 -11.97 11.37
CA ARG A 62 -5.40 -12.73 11.65
C ARG A 62 -6.43 -11.91 12.40
N ASP A 63 -5.98 -10.97 13.23
CA ASP A 63 -6.83 -9.99 13.89
C ASP A 63 -7.40 -8.90 12.94
N GLY A 64 -6.93 -8.85 11.69
CA GLY A 64 -7.35 -7.85 10.69
C GLY A 64 -6.79 -6.44 10.93
N GLN A 65 -5.97 -6.24 11.96
CA GLN A 65 -5.47 -4.91 12.34
C GLN A 65 -4.26 -4.44 11.54
N TYR A 66 -3.50 -5.37 10.95
CA TYR A 66 -2.24 -5.07 10.30
C TYR A 66 -2.21 -5.58 8.88
N ILE A 67 -1.82 -4.71 7.96
CA ILE A 67 -1.53 -5.08 6.58
C ILE A 67 -0.04 -4.95 6.38
N MET A 68 0.62 -6.04 6.00
CA MET A 68 2.03 -6.04 5.67
C MET A 68 2.21 -6.19 4.16
N ALA A 69 3.15 -5.45 3.60
CA ALA A 69 3.50 -5.50 2.19
C ALA A 69 5.02 -5.55 2.00
N ALA A 70 5.48 -6.39 1.09
CA ALA A 70 6.89 -6.48 0.68
C ALA A 70 7.11 -5.79 -0.66
N GLY A 71 8.20 -5.03 -0.78
CA GLY A 71 8.62 -4.34 -2.00
C GLY A 71 10.07 -4.61 -2.38
N THR A 72 10.40 -4.41 -3.65
CA THR A 72 11.70 -4.81 -4.24
C THR A 72 12.75 -3.69 -4.26
N TYR A 73 12.34 -2.43 -4.44
CA TYR A 73 13.30 -1.32 -4.49
C TYR A 73 13.85 -1.00 -3.11
N LYS A 74 15.14 -1.32 -2.89
CA LYS A 74 15.76 -1.47 -1.56
C LYS A 74 14.86 -2.38 -0.71
N PRO A 75 15.06 -3.71 -0.79
CA PRO A 75 14.11 -4.71 -0.30
C PRO A 75 13.49 -4.26 1.02
N ARG A 76 12.17 -4.09 1.06
CA ARG A 76 11.51 -3.43 2.20
C ARG A 76 10.20 -4.09 2.56
N ILE A 77 9.88 -3.97 3.85
CA ILE A 77 8.61 -4.36 4.43
C ILE A 77 7.95 -3.10 4.97
N ARG A 78 6.70 -2.85 4.55
CA ARG A 78 5.82 -1.84 5.13
C ARG A 78 4.74 -2.54 5.94
N CYS A 79 4.48 -2.04 7.14
CA CYS A 79 3.36 -2.48 7.98
C CYS A 79 2.41 -1.29 8.17
N TYR A 80 1.15 -1.50 7.83
CA TYR A 80 0.08 -0.52 7.92
C TYR A 80 -0.88 -0.91 9.03
N ASP A 81 -1.32 0.06 9.80
CA ASP A 81 -2.29 -0.11 10.88
C ASP A 81 -3.68 0.28 10.35
N THR A 82 -4.61 -0.66 10.35
CA THR A 82 -5.97 -0.44 9.80
C THR A 82 -6.85 0.38 10.73
N TYR A 83 -6.52 0.48 12.01
CA TYR A 83 -7.22 1.36 12.94
C TYR A 83 -6.77 2.81 12.78
N GLN A 84 -5.47 3.04 12.57
CA GLN A 84 -4.91 4.38 12.35
C GLN A 84 -4.91 4.82 10.87
N LEU A 85 -5.26 3.91 9.95
CA LEU A 85 -5.31 4.14 8.50
C LEU A 85 -4.00 4.73 7.95
N SER A 86 -2.85 4.29 8.46
CA SER A 86 -1.55 4.85 8.09
C SER A 86 -0.43 3.82 8.20
N LEU A 87 0.75 4.19 7.67
CA LEU A 87 1.97 3.41 7.80
C LEU A 87 2.43 3.38 9.27
N LYS A 88 2.43 2.19 9.87
CA LYS A 88 2.93 1.97 11.23
C LYS A 88 4.46 2.02 11.26
N PHE A 89 5.10 1.29 10.34
CA PHE A 89 6.56 1.33 10.18
C PHE A 89 6.99 0.78 8.81
N GLU A 90 8.22 1.12 8.42
CA GLU A 90 8.93 0.53 7.30
C GLU A 90 10.29 -0.01 7.75
N ARG A 91 10.70 -1.16 7.22
CA ARG A 91 12.03 -1.76 7.42
C ARG A 91 12.62 -2.20 6.10
N CYS A 92 13.90 -1.89 5.88
CA CYS A 92 14.66 -2.46 4.78
C CYS A 92 15.31 -3.78 5.20
N LEU A 93 15.51 -4.67 4.24
CA LEU A 93 16.12 -5.98 4.35
C LEU A 93 17.31 -6.07 3.39
N ASP A 94 18.24 -6.98 3.69
CA ASP A 94 19.45 -7.16 2.89
C ASP A 94 19.22 -8.01 1.62
N ALA A 95 18.10 -8.74 1.57
CA ALA A 95 17.74 -9.63 0.47
C ALA A 95 16.26 -9.47 0.07
N ASP A 96 15.95 -9.81 -1.18
CA ASP A 96 14.59 -9.75 -1.71
C ASP A 96 13.68 -10.77 -1.04
N VAL A 97 12.47 -10.33 -0.68
CA VAL A 97 11.45 -11.19 -0.07
C VAL A 97 10.65 -11.88 -1.17
N VAL A 98 10.89 -13.18 -1.32
CA VAL A 98 10.16 -14.04 -2.26
C VAL A 98 8.76 -14.32 -1.74
N LYS A 99 8.63 -14.61 -0.44
CA LYS A 99 7.34 -14.81 0.25
C LYS A 99 7.49 -14.52 1.74
N PHE A 100 6.42 -14.14 2.40
CA PHE A 100 6.41 -14.03 3.86
C PHE A 100 5.06 -14.47 4.43
N ASP A 101 5.05 -14.78 5.71
CA ASP A 101 3.82 -15.10 6.44
C ASP A 101 3.85 -14.59 7.89
N ILE A 102 2.67 -14.28 8.42
CA ILE A 102 2.50 -13.76 9.78
C ILE A 102 2.17 -14.94 10.69
N LEU A 103 3.05 -15.20 11.67
CA LEU A 103 2.96 -16.37 12.55
C LEU A 103 2.12 -16.13 13.80
N SER A 104 2.04 -14.89 14.27
CA SER A 104 1.20 -14.47 15.40
C SER A 104 -0.22 -14.10 14.95
N GLU A 105 -1.09 -13.69 15.88
CA GLU A 105 -2.37 -13.07 15.51
C GLU A 105 -2.18 -11.64 14.98
N ASP A 106 -1.13 -10.97 15.45
CA ASP A 106 -0.69 -9.61 15.11
C ASP A 106 0.62 -9.62 14.29
N TYR A 107 1.24 -8.44 14.09
CA TYR A 107 2.50 -8.28 13.35
C TYR A 107 3.76 -8.70 14.13
N SER A 108 3.64 -9.20 15.37
CA SER A 108 4.79 -9.41 16.27
C SER A 108 5.78 -10.48 15.79
N LYS A 109 5.31 -11.52 15.09
CA LYS A 109 6.16 -12.60 14.57
C LYS A 109 5.86 -12.82 13.10
N VAL A 110 6.90 -12.67 12.27
CA VAL A 110 6.81 -12.79 10.82
C VAL A 110 7.97 -13.63 10.32
N LEU A 111 7.67 -14.55 9.41
CA LEU A 111 8.66 -15.36 8.72
C LEU A 111 8.85 -14.82 7.31
N TYR A 112 10.11 -14.59 6.93
CA TYR A 112 10.48 -14.15 5.59
C TYR A 112 11.25 -15.26 4.87
N PHE A 113 10.75 -15.67 3.71
CA PHE A 113 11.48 -16.48 2.76
C PHE A 113 12.16 -15.54 1.76
N VAL A 114 13.49 -15.44 1.87
CA VAL A 114 14.30 -14.49 1.12
C VAL A 114 15.11 -15.18 0.02
N SER A 115 15.44 -14.43 -1.04
CA SER A 115 16.37 -14.91 -2.07
C SER A 115 17.76 -15.11 -1.49
N VAL A 116 18.40 -16.24 -1.80
CA VAL A 116 19.81 -16.48 -1.49
C VAL A 116 20.59 -16.32 -2.79
N ASN A 117 21.62 -15.46 -2.78
CA ASN A 117 22.57 -15.35 -3.87
C ASN A 117 23.53 -16.54 -3.89
#